data_AF-A0A8J4H0G2-F1
#
_entry.id   AF-A0A8J4H0G2-F1
#
_cell.length_a   1.000
_cell.length_b   1.000
_cell.length_c   1.000
_cell.angle_alpha   90.00
_cell.angle_beta   90.00
_cell.angle_gamma   90.00
#
_symmetry.space_group_name_H-M   'P 1'
#
loop_
_entity.id
_entity.type
_entity.pdbx_description
1 polymer ?
#
loop_
_entity_poly.entity_id
_entity_poly.type
_entity_poly.pdbx_seq_one_letter_code
_entity_poly.pdbx_strand_id
1 'polypeptide(L)'
;ECPVIPGYIANTDVTHTGDFMGDAWTTSAAATSCSSDTQCRAFDDNGGMVIAYLPLATSEGRCLYVKIRPANPPPPPRPPPRSPSPPPPVPPSPILCKQLPLMIT
;
A
#
# COMPACT_ATOMS: atom_id res chain seq x y z
N GLU A 1 -13.13 3.34 -29.99
CA GLU A 1 -13.32 2.75 -28.65
C GLU A 1 -11.97 2.70 -27.93
N CYS A 2 -11.96 2.80 -26.59
CA CYS A 2 -10.72 2.78 -25.81
C CYS A 2 -10.39 1.36 -25.33
N PRO A 3 -9.19 0.82 -25.63
CA PRO A 3 -8.75 -0.47 -25.13
C PRO A 3 -8.83 -0.58 -23.59
N VAL A 4 -9.20 -1.75 -23.07
CA VAL A 4 -9.24 -1.96 -21.61
C VAL A 4 -7.82 -2.15 -21.07
N ILE A 5 -7.48 -1.40 -20.02
CA ILE A 5 -6.19 -1.50 -19.31
C ILE A 5 -6.45 -1.87 -17.84
N PRO A 6 -5.92 -3.00 -17.34
CA PRO A 6 -6.10 -3.41 -15.95
C PRO A 6 -5.65 -2.33 -14.96
N GLY A 7 -6.51 -2.02 -13.98
CA GLY A 7 -6.24 -0.98 -12.98
C GLY A 7 -6.63 0.44 -13.40
N TYR A 8 -7.23 0.61 -14.58
CA TYR A 8 -7.67 1.91 -15.09
C TYR A 8 -9.13 1.89 -15.57
N ILE A 9 -9.80 3.02 -15.40
CA ILE A 9 -11.09 3.31 -16.03
C ILE A 9 -10.80 4.09 -17.31
N ALA A 10 -11.16 3.53 -18.46
CA ALA A 10 -11.04 4.21 -19.74
C ALA A 10 -12.24 5.14 -19.96
N ASN A 11 -11.98 6.42 -20.18
CA ASN A 11 -12.99 7.41 -20.55
C ASN A 11 -12.77 7.76 -22.03
N THR A 12 -13.79 7.54 -22.85
CA THR A 12 -13.75 7.85 -24.29
C THR A 12 -14.04 9.31 -24.52
N ASP A 13 -13.51 9.84 -25.62
CA ASP A 13 -13.82 11.17 -26.17
C ASP A 13 -13.56 12.32 -25.18
N VAL A 14 -12.60 12.11 -24.28
CA VAL A 14 -12.16 13.10 -23.29
C VAL A 14 -10.64 13.16 -23.20
N THR A 15 -10.16 14.33 -22.81
CA THR A 15 -8.76 14.58 -22.48
C THR A 15 -8.66 15.41 -21.21
N HIS A 16 -7.45 15.52 -20.68
CA HIS A 16 -7.09 16.44 -19.61
C HIS A 16 -5.91 17.29 -20.08
N THR A 17 -5.89 18.56 -19.68
CA THR A 17 -4.82 19.50 -20.05
C THR A 17 -4.29 20.16 -18.80
N GLY A 18 -2.96 20.25 -18.71
CA GLY A 18 -2.29 20.68 -17.48
C GLY A 18 -1.84 19.49 -16.64
N ASP A 19 -1.25 19.79 -15.48
CA ASP A 19 -0.83 18.79 -14.49
C ASP A 19 0.06 17.67 -15.05
N PHE A 20 0.78 18.00 -16.12
CA PHE A 20 1.65 17.08 -16.84
C PHE A 20 2.88 16.74 -16.02
N MET A 21 3.13 15.44 -15.84
CA MET A 21 4.31 14.95 -15.12
C MET A 21 5.37 14.38 -16.06
N GLY A 22 4.99 13.99 -17.27
CA GLY A 22 5.92 13.37 -18.21
C GLY A 22 5.22 12.58 -19.31
N ASP A 23 5.99 12.20 -20.32
CA ASP A 23 5.54 11.45 -21.48
C ASP A 23 6.24 10.09 -21.55
N ALA A 24 5.47 9.02 -21.74
CA ALA A 24 6.00 7.68 -21.99
C ALA A 24 5.84 7.24 -23.45
N TRP A 25 5.39 8.13 -24.34
CA TRP A 25 5.24 8.01 -25.80
C TRP A 25 4.29 6.92 -26.31
N THR A 26 3.87 6.01 -25.45
CA THR A 26 2.94 4.94 -25.77
C THR A 26 2.00 4.69 -24.60
N THR A 27 0.79 4.25 -24.93
CA THR A 27 -0.23 3.87 -23.93
C THR A 27 0.28 2.79 -22.97
N SER A 28 1.01 1.78 -23.47
CA SER A 28 1.53 0.67 -22.66
C SER A 28 2.64 1.10 -21.69
N ALA A 29 3.58 1.92 -22.17
CA ALA A 29 4.62 2.46 -21.31
C ALA A 29 4.04 3.42 -20.27
N ALA A 30 3.07 4.27 -20.65
CA ALA A 30 2.38 5.14 -19.72
C ALA A 30 1.60 4.36 -18.66
N ALA A 31 0.92 3.27 -19.03
CA ALA A 31 0.27 2.39 -18.08
C ALA A 31 1.26 1.80 -17.06
N THR A 32 2.45 1.39 -17.52
CA THR A 32 3.50 0.81 -16.66
C THR A 32 4.08 1.86 -15.70
N SER A 33 4.48 3.01 -16.24
CA SER A 33 5.06 4.12 -15.49
C SER A 33 4.05 4.72 -14.51
N CYS A 34 2.85 5.03 -14.99
CA CYS A 34 1.77 5.56 -14.18
C CYS A 34 1.37 4.57 -13.08
N SER A 35 1.41 3.26 -13.32
CA SER A 35 1.11 2.25 -12.28
C SER A 35 2.13 2.26 -11.16
N SER A 36 3.40 2.46 -11.50
CA SER A 36 4.52 2.49 -10.56
C SER A 36 4.62 3.81 -9.79
N ASP A 37 4.09 4.90 -10.34
CA ASP A 37 4.11 6.23 -9.73
C ASP A 37 2.85 6.48 -8.87
N THR A 38 3.05 6.92 -7.64
CA THR A 38 1.95 7.20 -6.69
C THR A 38 1.27 8.55 -6.90
N GLN A 39 1.98 9.49 -7.53
CA GLN A 39 1.47 10.80 -7.93
C GLN A 39 0.67 10.71 -9.23
N CYS A 40 0.93 9.70 -10.09
CA CYS A 40 0.18 9.56 -11.34
C CYS A 40 -1.28 9.22 -11.08
N ARG A 41 -2.17 10.00 -11.69
CA ARG A 41 -3.62 9.84 -11.58
C ARG A 41 -4.27 9.43 -12.88
N ALA A 42 -3.72 9.83 -14.02
CA ALA A 42 -4.19 9.38 -15.31
C ALA A 42 -3.09 9.46 -16.37
N PHE A 43 -3.35 8.84 -17.51
CA PHE A 43 -2.59 9.04 -18.74
C PHE A 43 -3.49 8.97 -19.97
N ASP A 44 -3.04 9.52 -21.10
CA ASP A 44 -3.79 9.50 -22.36
C ASP A 44 -3.26 8.45 -23.35
N ASP A 45 -3.98 8.28 -24.47
CA ASP A 45 -3.63 7.34 -25.55
C ASP A 45 -2.25 7.59 -26.19
N ASN A 46 -1.71 8.81 -26.15
CA ASN A 46 -0.35 9.10 -26.63
C ASN A 46 0.73 8.79 -25.59
N GLY A 47 0.33 8.49 -24.36
CA GLY A 47 1.25 8.18 -23.26
C GLY A 47 1.63 9.38 -22.41
N GLY A 48 0.94 10.51 -22.54
CA GLY A 48 1.08 11.64 -21.63
C GLY A 48 0.51 11.31 -20.26
N MET A 49 1.28 11.51 -19.19
CA MET A 49 0.90 11.21 -17.82
C MET A 49 0.64 12.49 -17.01
N VAL A 50 -0.34 12.44 -16.11
CA VAL A 50 -0.81 13.61 -15.35
C VAL A 50 -1.04 13.31 -13.87
N ILE A 51 -0.77 14.29 -13.00
CA ILE A 51 -0.99 14.22 -11.54
C ILE A 51 -2.46 14.48 -11.14
N ALA A 52 -3.29 14.93 -12.07
CA ALA A 52 -4.72 15.13 -11.91
C ALA A 52 -5.44 14.62 -13.17
N TYR A 53 -6.72 14.26 -13.04
CA TYR A 53 -7.54 13.83 -14.18
C TYR A 53 -8.79 14.70 -14.38
N LEU A 54 -8.96 15.72 -13.52
CA LEU A 54 -10.06 16.67 -13.58
C LEU A 54 -9.48 18.09 -13.57
N PRO A 55 -10.13 19.05 -14.26
CA PRO A 55 -11.34 18.89 -15.08
C PRO A 55 -11.09 18.12 -16.38
N LEU A 56 -12.14 17.49 -16.92
CA LEU A 56 -12.12 16.82 -18.22
C LEU A 56 -12.56 17.80 -19.32
N ALA A 57 -11.91 17.73 -20.48
CA ALA A 57 -12.32 18.42 -21.69
C ALA A 57 -12.78 17.40 -22.73
N THR A 58 -13.85 17.71 -23.47
CA THR A 58 -14.30 16.88 -24.59
C THR A 58 -13.25 16.89 -25.69
N SER A 59 -12.87 15.71 -26.17
CA SER A 59 -11.95 15.54 -27.29
C SER A 59 -12.24 14.23 -28.00
N GLU A 60 -13.01 14.30 -29.08
CA GLU A 60 -13.44 13.13 -29.87
C GLU A 60 -12.24 12.27 -30.32
N GLY A 61 -12.38 10.95 -30.18
CA GLY A 61 -11.36 9.97 -30.57
C GLY A 61 -10.20 9.80 -29.59
N ARG A 62 -10.16 10.56 -28.48
CA ARG A 62 -9.15 10.41 -27.41
C ARG A 62 -9.60 9.45 -26.33
N CYS A 63 -8.62 8.91 -25.61
CA CYS A 63 -8.82 8.05 -24.46
C CYS A 63 -8.04 8.58 -23.27
N LEU A 64 -8.74 8.85 -22.16
CA LEU A 64 -8.11 9.12 -20.88
C LEU A 64 -8.29 7.94 -19.93
N TYR A 65 -7.17 7.39 -19.47
CA TYR A 65 -7.12 6.24 -18.55
C TYR A 65 -6.91 6.73 -17.12
N VAL A 66 -7.96 6.71 -16.32
CA VAL A 66 -7.92 7.16 -14.92
C VAL A 66 -7.59 5.99 -14.00
N LYS A 67 -6.57 6.17 -13.17
CA LYS A 67 -6.07 5.14 -12.25
C LYS A 67 -7.12 4.82 -11.19
N ILE A 68 -7.50 3.56 -11.07
CA ILE A 68 -8.40 3.09 -10.02
C ILE A 68 -7.63 3.17 -8.70
N ARG A 69 -8.01 4.09 -7.82
CA ARG A 69 -7.59 4.00 -6.42
C ARG A 69 -8.43 2.91 -5.75
N PRO A 70 -7.84 1.98 -4.98
CA PRO A 70 -8.64 1.07 -4.18
C PRO A 70 -9.53 1.92 -3.25
N ALA A 71 -10.84 1.70 -3.33
CA ALA A 71 -11.78 2.30 -2.41
C ALA A 71 -11.52 1.70 -1.03
N ASN A 72 -10.74 2.41 -0.20
CA ASN A 72 -10.31 2.04 1.16
C ASN A 72 -9.86 0.57 1.30
N PRO A 73 -8.55 0.28 1.43
CA PRO A 73 -8.13 -1.08 1.76
C PRO A 73 -8.87 -1.55 3.03
N PRO A 74 -9.35 -2.81 3.08
CA PRO A 74 -9.99 -3.33 4.28
C PRO A 74 -9.06 -3.13 5.47
N PRO A 75 -9.61 -2.84 6.67
CA PRO A 75 -8.78 -2.67 7.85
C PRO A 75 -7.90 -3.91 8.04
N PRO A 76 -6.63 -3.74 8.44
CA PRO A 76 -5.72 -4.87 8.63
C PRO A 76 -6.34 -5.88 9.60
N PRO A 77 -6.08 -7.20 9.42
CA PRO A 77 -6.50 -8.20 10.37
C PRO A 77 -6.04 -7.82 11.78
N ARG A 78 -6.92 -7.98 12.78
CA ARG A 78 -6.56 -7.72 14.17
C ARG A 78 -5.38 -8.64 14.54
N PRO A 79 -4.30 -8.13 15.16
CA PRO A 79 -3.20 -8.98 15.57
C PRO A 79 -3.69 -10.04 16.57
N PRO A 80 -3.10 -11.25 16.57
CA PRO A 80 -3.47 -12.28 17.52
C PRO A 80 -3.24 -11.79 18.97
N PRO A 81 -4.05 -12.23 19.94
CA PRO A 81 -3.82 -11.92 21.34
C PRO A 81 -2.41 -12.36 21.73
N ARG A 82 -1.67 -11.47 22.40
CA ARG A 82 -0.36 -11.81 22.97
C ARG A 82 -0.55 -12.94 23.98
N SER A 83 0.21 -14.03 23.84
CA SER A 83 0.24 -15.08 24.87
C SER A 83 0.59 -14.48 26.24
N PRO A 84 -0.02 -14.99 27.33
CA PRO A 84 0.34 -14.55 28.66
C PRO A 84 1.82 -14.84 28.93
N SER A 85 2.50 -13.87 29.55
CA SER A 85 3.88 -14.02 29.99
C SER A 85 4.01 -15.24 30.92
N PRO A 86 5.12 -16.00 30.85
CA PRO A 86 5.36 -17.08 31.79
C PRO A 86 5.42 -16.55 33.23
N PRO A 87 5.01 -17.35 34.22
CA PRO A 87 5.11 -16.97 35.61
C PRO A 87 6.58 -16.75 36.00
N PRO A 88 6.86 -15.85 36.97
CA PRO A 88 8.21 -15.66 37.47
C PRO A 88 8.75 -16.97 38.09
N PRO A 89 10.08 -17.20 38.05
CA PRO A 89 10.69 -18.36 38.68
C PRO A 89 10.44 -18.33 40.19
N VAL A 90 10.05 -19.50 40.73
CA VAL A 90 9.79 -19.69 42.16
C VAL A 90 11.11 -19.53 42.93
N PRO A 91 11.16 -18.76 44.02
CA PRO A 91 12.37 -18.66 44.84
C PRO A 91 12.69 -19.99 45.54
N PRO A 92 13.97 -20.33 45.75
CA PRO A 92 14.37 -21.53 46.46
C PRO A 92 13.94 -21.47 47.94
N SER A 93 13.33 -22.54 48.43
CA SER A 93 12.93 -22.69 49.83
C SER A 93 14.13 -22.60 50.79
N PRO A 94 14.02 -21.94 51.95
CA PRO A 94 15.07 -21.96 52.96
C PRO A 94 15.14 -23.35 53.61
N ILE A 95 16.33 -23.97 53.57
CA ILE A 95 16.63 -25.18 54.32
C ILE A 95 16.60 -24.84 55.81
N LEU A 96 15.58 -25.37 56.49
CA LEU A 96 15.38 -25.30 57.92
C LEU A 96 16.58 -25.93 58.66
N CYS A 97 17.24 -25.12 59.49
CA CYS A 97 18.35 -25.51 60.36
C CYS A 97 18.00 -26.77 61.18
N LYS A 98 18.79 -27.84 61.03
CA LYS A 98 18.86 -28.92 62.01
C LYS A 98 20.23 -28.90 62.69
N GLN A 99 20.18 -28.37 63.91
CA GLN A 99 21.13 -28.45 65.01
C GLN A 99 21.76 -29.85 65.18
N LEU A 100 23.09 -29.95 65.38
CA LEU A 100 23.78 -30.86 66.33
C LEU A 100 25.30 -30.56 66.37
N PRO A 101 26.08 -31.00 67.38
CA PRO A 101 26.79 -30.07 68.27
C PRO A 101 28.31 -30.17 68.18
N LEU A 102 28.92 -29.15 68.79
CA LEU A 102 30.30 -29.00 69.25
C LEU A 102 31.02 -30.31 69.61
N MET A 103 32.19 -30.55 69.02
CA MET A 103 33.27 -31.36 69.61
C MET A 103 34.59 -30.62 69.35
N ILE A 104 35.21 -30.19 70.44
CA ILE A 104 36.49 -29.47 70.52
C ILE A 104 37.58 -30.53 70.78
N THR A 105 38.67 -30.40 70.01
CA THR A 105 40.05 -30.92 70.17
C THR A 105 40.29 -32.36 70.63
#